data_AF-A0A3B3XT47-F1
#
_entry.id   AF-A0A3B3XT47-F1
#
_cell.length_a   1.000
_cell.length_b   1.000
_cell.length_c   1.000
_cell.angle_alpha   90.00
_cell.angle_beta   90.00
_cell.angle_gamma   90.00
#
_symmetry.space_group_name_H-M   'P 1'
#
loop_
_entity.id
_entity.type
_entity.pdbx_description
1 polymer ?
#
loop_
_entity_poly.entity_id
_entity_poly.type
_entity_poly.pdbx_seq_one_letter_code
_entity_poly.pdbx_strand_id
1 'polypeptide(L)'
;MVKHQPLQVYEKQVLLSLVTGIYGCRWKRYQRSQDESSKWECAWFTILSSSFLLLLFWTYFWLVAQNDFNDFNWLVYNHSGEWRDETIPIVTSTTVGFIYITFLLVTAFPKPLSNVADLHFRTTIGVLATLLTIVSGFVSVDDVWGDEWEIILVSLQFTAPFLHIGGLVTLTAVSWLIAGYVVRKERSNFQVTVLAIYILALLALCLAPLTFTCPCIMDRHVLKPPPVIIGRRGAPMLAPENTMMSFSRALQHGASSLEADVTISVDGVPFLMRDHTLRRTTDVSKVFPSREHEDASFFNWTEIHSLNAGHWFLESDPYWTVKTLSPKDRSRIGNLTICSLVEMLRLAARANSSVLLNIRKPAPEHPRFRSWFMDTLWTLQKAGISHRKVTWAPDTDRGRVRGLLQTTNEKLSVEEIRHRGITSLTIHYRKISHHDIQVYLAHNVSVTVYPVNEPWLYSVLWCSGVPSVSSDAPQVLQKVPYPVWLMSHSAYNFIWISSDLVSVAVIMGIFFFQKWRISGMQNYNPEQIMLSAVVRRPSRDVNIMKEKLIFSGAAFSDSSHCFQIHN
;
A
#
# COMPACT_ATOMS: atom_id res chain seq x y z
N MET A 1 28.58 61.80 -3.56
CA MET A 1 28.89 60.47 -2.97
C MET A 1 28.38 59.39 -3.92
N VAL A 2 29.27 58.81 -4.71
CA VAL A 2 28.94 57.69 -5.61
C VAL A 2 28.97 56.42 -4.79
N LYS A 3 27.82 55.76 -4.61
CA LYS A 3 27.75 54.42 -4.00
C LYS A 3 28.27 53.41 -5.01
N HIS A 4 29.40 52.77 -4.73
CA HIS A 4 29.84 51.60 -5.47
C HIS A 4 28.88 50.43 -5.18
N GLN A 5 28.16 49.97 -6.20
CA GLN A 5 27.51 48.67 -6.18
C GLN A 5 28.60 47.58 -6.21
N PRO A 6 28.55 46.56 -5.33
CA PRO A 6 29.48 45.45 -5.42
C PRO A 6 29.19 44.64 -6.69
N LEU A 7 30.24 44.39 -7.48
CA LEU A 7 30.21 43.49 -8.63
C LEU A 7 29.78 42.08 -8.18
N GLN A 8 28.55 41.71 -8.51
CA GLN A 8 28.01 40.37 -8.30
C GLN A 8 28.65 39.41 -9.31
N VAL A 9 29.42 38.44 -8.82
CA VAL A 9 29.93 37.34 -9.61
C VAL A 9 28.76 36.39 -9.91
N TYR A 10 28.35 36.34 -11.19
CA TYR A 10 27.32 35.42 -11.67
C TYR A 10 27.93 34.05 -11.96
N GLU A 11 27.75 33.09 -11.06
CA GLU A 11 28.05 31.69 -11.35
C GLU A 11 26.94 31.09 -12.22
N LYS A 12 27.28 30.52 -13.39
CA LYS A 12 26.33 29.88 -14.30
C LYS A 12 25.80 28.57 -13.69
N GLN A 13 24.75 28.63 -12.88
CA GLN A 13 24.02 27.43 -12.44
C GLN A 13 22.88 27.12 -13.42
N VAL A 14 23.20 26.43 -14.52
CA VAL A 14 22.22 25.98 -15.54
C VAL A 14 21.11 25.13 -14.91
N LEU A 15 21.48 24.26 -13.95
CA LEU A 15 20.57 23.43 -13.18
C LEU A 15 19.53 24.26 -12.41
N LEU A 16 19.97 25.38 -11.80
CA LEU A 16 19.08 26.25 -11.04
C LEU A 16 18.05 26.92 -11.96
N SER A 17 18.46 27.33 -13.17
CA SER A 17 17.56 27.94 -14.16
C SER A 17 16.52 26.96 -14.71
N LEU A 18 16.90 25.70 -14.91
CA LEU A 18 16.00 24.63 -15.36
C LEU A 18 14.96 24.29 -14.29
N VAL A 19 15.42 24.17 -13.02
CA VAL A 19 14.55 23.93 -11.87
C VAL A 19 13.60 25.10 -11.63
N THR A 20 14.05 26.36 -11.71
CA THR A 20 13.16 27.53 -11.59
C THR A 20 12.18 27.67 -12.76
N GLY A 21 12.58 27.26 -13.97
CA GLY A 21 11.73 27.24 -15.16
C GLY A 21 10.57 26.25 -15.02
N ILE A 22 10.84 25.04 -14.52
CA ILE A 22 9.82 24.00 -14.31
C ILE A 22 8.89 24.37 -13.13
N TYR A 23 9.43 24.92 -12.04
CA TYR A 23 8.67 25.21 -10.82
C TYR A 23 7.78 26.45 -10.93
N GLY A 24 8.24 27.49 -11.63
CA GLY A 24 7.55 28.79 -11.70
C GLY A 24 7.08 29.21 -13.09
N CYS A 25 7.33 28.41 -14.14
CA CYS A 25 7.21 28.80 -15.57
C CYS A 25 7.92 30.14 -15.89
N ARG A 26 9.00 30.46 -15.17
CA ARG A 26 9.80 31.67 -15.42
C ARG A 26 11.20 31.27 -15.84
N TRP A 27 11.52 31.52 -17.11
CA TRP A 27 12.79 31.17 -17.74
C TRP A 27 13.83 32.31 -17.72
N LYS A 28 13.51 33.46 -17.11
CA LYS A 28 14.38 34.66 -17.05
C LYS A 28 15.00 34.88 -15.66
N ARG A 29 16.24 35.41 -15.67
CA ARG A 29 17.13 35.67 -14.51
C ARG A 29 16.45 36.49 -13.40
N TYR A 30 16.63 36.05 -12.15
CA TYR A 30 16.04 36.63 -10.95
C TYR A 30 16.74 37.91 -10.49
N GLN A 31 15.95 38.92 -10.10
CA GLN A 31 16.37 40.12 -9.36
C GLN A 31 15.80 40.01 -7.94
N ARG A 32 16.68 40.11 -6.94
CA ARG A 32 16.40 39.77 -5.54
C ARG A 32 15.67 40.90 -4.83
N SER A 33 14.38 40.73 -4.51
CA SER A 33 13.69 41.56 -3.51
C SER A 33 13.71 40.84 -2.16
N GLN A 34 14.35 41.45 -1.15
CA GLN A 34 14.17 41.07 0.24
C GLN A 34 12.89 41.76 0.72
N ASP A 35 11.74 41.07 0.79
CA ASP A 35 10.64 41.47 1.68
C ASP A 35 9.59 40.36 1.86
N GLU A 36 9.14 40.20 3.12
CA GLU A 36 7.97 39.49 3.70
C GLU A 36 7.47 38.12 3.18
N SER A 37 8.07 37.48 2.17
CA SER A 37 7.57 36.20 1.59
C SER A 37 7.81 34.94 2.45
N SER A 38 8.61 35.04 3.52
CA SER A 38 9.11 33.87 4.27
C SER A 38 8.04 33.04 4.99
N LYS A 39 6.97 33.65 5.53
CA LYS A 39 5.93 32.91 6.27
C LYS A 39 5.07 32.05 5.35
N TRP A 40 4.67 32.60 4.21
CA TRP A 40 3.90 31.88 3.19
C TRP A 40 4.71 30.75 2.54
N GLU A 41 6.01 30.97 2.31
CA GLU A 41 6.92 29.93 1.83
C GLU A 41 7.04 28.76 2.81
N CYS A 42 7.18 29.04 4.10
CA CYS A 42 7.22 28.01 5.13
C CYS A 42 5.88 27.24 5.24
N ALA A 43 4.76 27.95 5.14
CA ALA A 43 3.43 27.33 5.14
C ALA A 43 3.25 26.38 3.95
N TRP A 44 3.64 26.79 2.74
CA TRP A 44 3.55 25.95 1.54
C TRP A 44 4.46 24.73 1.60
N PHE A 45 5.69 24.88 2.09
CA PHE A 45 6.58 23.74 2.29
C PHE A 45 6.01 22.74 3.30
N THR A 46 5.37 23.25 4.36
CA THR A 46 4.69 22.42 5.36
C THR A 46 3.51 21.67 4.74
N ILE A 47 2.65 22.36 3.98
CA ILE A 47 1.52 21.73 3.27
C ILE A 47 2.02 20.65 2.30
N LEU A 48 3.05 20.94 1.51
CA LEU A 48 3.63 19.98 0.56
C LEU A 48 4.20 18.75 1.28
N SER A 49 4.93 18.95 2.38
CA SER A 49 5.51 17.88 3.18
C SER A 49 4.43 17.02 3.86
N SER A 50 3.41 17.64 4.44
CA SER A 50 2.27 16.92 5.03
C SER A 50 1.49 16.15 3.97
N SER A 51 1.30 16.73 2.77
CA SER A 51 0.65 16.06 1.65
C SER A 51 1.45 14.83 1.18
N PHE A 52 2.78 14.94 1.14
CA PHE A 52 3.67 13.83 0.82
C PHE A 52 3.54 12.70 1.86
N LEU A 53 3.58 13.02 3.15
CA LEU A 53 3.45 12.02 4.22
C LEU A 53 2.08 11.32 4.17
N LEU A 54 1.01 12.08 3.94
CA LEU A 54 -0.33 11.52 3.81
C LEU A 54 -0.44 10.60 2.59
N LEU A 55 0.12 11.00 1.44
CA LEU A 55 0.18 10.15 0.24
C LEU A 55 1.03 8.90 0.44
N LEU A 56 2.16 9.02 1.13
CA LEU A 56 3.02 7.88 1.41
C LEU A 56 2.26 6.84 2.25
N PHE A 57 1.55 7.29 3.29
CA PHE A 57 0.71 6.42 4.11
C PHE A 57 -0.45 5.82 3.30
N TRP A 58 -1.14 6.63 2.50
CA TRP A 58 -2.25 6.18 1.64
C TRP A 58 -1.80 5.16 0.58
N THR A 59 -0.65 5.39 -0.06
CA THR A 59 -0.06 4.48 -1.03
C THR A 59 0.33 3.16 -0.36
N TYR A 60 0.90 3.23 0.85
CA TYR A 60 1.23 2.04 1.64
C TYR A 60 -0.02 1.23 1.98
N PHE A 61 -1.11 1.88 2.42
CA PHE A 61 -2.38 1.22 2.69
C PHE A 61 -2.88 0.44 1.47
N TRP A 62 -2.97 1.08 0.30
CA TRP A 62 -3.44 0.41 -0.92
C TRP A 62 -2.52 -0.70 -1.43
N LEU A 63 -1.21 -0.60 -1.19
CA LEU A 63 -0.26 -1.67 -1.51
C LEU A 63 -0.53 -2.91 -0.65
N VAL A 64 -0.77 -2.72 0.65
CA VAL A 64 -1.04 -3.82 1.58
C VAL A 64 -2.46 -4.39 1.36
N ALA A 65 -3.44 -3.53 1.07
CA ALA A 65 -4.83 -3.90 0.82
C ALA A 65 -5.04 -4.76 -0.44
N GLN A 66 -3.99 -4.99 -1.24
CA GLN A 66 -4.02 -5.87 -2.42
C GLN A 66 -4.58 -7.27 -2.10
N ASN A 67 -4.36 -7.77 -0.89
CA ASN A 67 -4.92 -9.04 -0.42
C ASN A 67 -6.46 -9.10 -0.53
N ASP A 68 -7.13 -7.96 -0.34
CA ASP A 68 -8.59 -7.85 -0.18
C ASP A 68 -9.29 -7.05 -1.29
N PHE A 69 -8.59 -6.72 -2.39
CA PHE A 69 -9.16 -5.95 -3.51
C PHE A 69 -10.49 -6.50 -4.03
N ASN A 70 -10.60 -7.82 -4.18
CA ASN A 70 -11.85 -8.44 -4.62
C ASN A 70 -12.96 -8.33 -3.57
N ASP A 71 -12.62 -8.42 -2.27
CA ASP A 71 -13.62 -8.27 -1.20
C ASP A 71 -14.06 -6.80 -1.06
N PHE A 72 -13.19 -5.82 -1.33
CA PHE A 72 -13.56 -4.41 -1.48
C PHE A 72 -14.54 -4.19 -2.65
N ASN A 73 -14.20 -4.67 -3.85
CA ASN A 73 -15.08 -4.55 -5.02
C ASN A 73 -16.44 -5.23 -4.79
N TRP A 74 -16.45 -6.38 -4.09
CA TRP A 74 -17.68 -7.05 -3.68
C TRP A 74 -18.50 -6.23 -2.67
N LEU A 75 -17.86 -5.58 -1.71
CA LEU A 75 -18.53 -4.68 -0.77
C LEU A 75 -19.18 -3.52 -1.51
N VAL A 76 -18.45 -2.85 -2.42
CA VAL A 76 -18.98 -1.76 -3.24
C VAL A 76 -20.15 -2.24 -4.11
N TYR A 77 -20.05 -3.44 -4.69
CA TYR A 77 -21.16 -4.06 -5.43
C TYR A 77 -22.40 -4.26 -4.56
N ASN A 78 -22.25 -4.73 -3.32
CA ASN A 78 -23.37 -4.96 -2.43
C ASN A 78 -24.11 -3.66 -2.06
N HIS A 79 -23.41 -2.52 -2.04
CA HIS A 79 -24.00 -1.21 -1.78
C HIS A 79 -24.57 -0.52 -3.03
N SER A 80 -23.83 -0.55 -4.15
CA SER A 80 -24.19 0.16 -5.38
C SER A 80 -25.09 -0.64 -6.31
N GLY A 81 -25.08 -1.98 -6.19
CA GLY A 81 -25.70 -2.91 -7.12
C GLY A 81 -24.96 -3.05 -8.45
N GLU A 82 -23.88 -2.33 -8.72
CA GLU A 82 -23.14 -2.45 -9.97
C GLU A 82 -21.73 -2.98 -9.73
N TRP A 83 -21.34 -4.02 -10.47
CA TRP A 83 -19.98 -4.54 -10.35
C TRP A 83 -19.04 -3.65 -11.15
N ARG A 84 -18.10 -3.02 -10.44
CA ARG A 84 -17.04 -2.20 -11.02
C ARG A 84 -15.76 -2.45 -10.26
N ASP A 85 -14.64 -2.38 -10.97
CA ASP A 85 -13.34 -2.48 -10.37
C ASP A 85 -12.87 -1.09 -9.92
N GLU A 86 -13.30 -0.70 -8.72
CA GLU A 86 -12.99 0.61 -8.13
C GLU A 86 -11.55 0.71 -7.64
N THR A 87 -10.85 -0.43 -7.48
CA THR A 87 -9.45 -0.44 -7.03
C THR A 87 -8.50 0.19 -8.05
N ILE A 88 -8.72 -0.04 -9.36
CA ILE A 88 -7.86 0.49 -10.43
C ILE A 88 -7.81 2.02 -10.41
N PRO A 89 -8.92 2.77 -10.49
CA PRO A 89 -8.88 4.24 -10.49
C PRO A 89 -8.29 4.80 -9.19
N ILE A 90 -8.55 4.16 -8.04
CA ILE A 90 -8.01 4.60 -6.75
C ILE A 90 -6.49 4.42 -6.70
N VAL A 91 -5.97 3.24 -7.05
CA VAL A 91 -4.52 2.97 -7.07
C VAL A 91 -3.83 3.84 -8.11
N THR A 92 -4.44 4.03 -9.28
CA THR A 92 -3.87 4.86 -10.37
C THR A 92 -3.79 6.33 -9.94
N SER A 93 -4.87 6.90 -9.42
CA SER A 93 -4.89 8.29 -8.94
C SER A 93 -3.93 8.52 -7.78
N THR A 94 -3.85 7.56 -6.85
CA THR A 94 -2.91 7.57 -5.73
C THR A 94 -1.46 7.56 -6.22
N THR A 95 -1.13 6.70 -7.17
CA THR A 95 0.22 6.59 -7.74
C THR A 95 0.62 7.87 -8.48
N VAL A 96 -0.27 8.42 -9.31
CA VAL A 96 -0.02 9.69 -10.02
C VAL A 96 0.17 10.84 -9.04
N GLY A 97 -0.69 10.94 -8.01
CA GLY A 97 -0.59 11.93 -6.96
C GLY A 97 0.73 11.82 -6.18
N PHE A 98 1.12 10.60 -5.80
CA PHE A 98 2.37 10.33 -5.11
C PHE A 98 3.59 10.74 -5.94
N ILE A 99 3.65 10.37 -7.22
CA ILE A 99 4.74 10.75 -8.13
C ILE A 99 4.81 12.28 -8.27
N TYR A 100 3.66 12.93 -8.48
CA TYR A 100 3.58 14.38 -8.64
C TYR A 100 4.09 15.14 -7.40
N ILE A 101 3.59 14.78 -6.21
CA ILE A 101 4.01 15.43 -4.96
C ILE A 101 5.46 15.12 -4.62
N THR A 102 5.93 13.89 -4.86
CA THR A 102 7.34 13.52 -4.66
C THR A 102 8.25 14.34 -5.56
N PHE A 103 7.90 14.49 -6.84
CA PHE A 103 8.65 15.32 -7.79
C PHE A 103 8.72 16.79 -7.31
N LEU A 104 7.61 17.34 -6.84
CA LEU A 104 7.59 18.70 -6.28
C LEU A 104 8.46 18.82 -5.01
N LEU A 105 8.38 17.85 -4.10
CA LEU A 105 9.16 17.86 -2.87
C LEU A 105 10.67 17.79 -3.17
N VAL A 106 11.10 16.90 -4.06
CA VAL A 106 12.50 16.75 -4.48
C VAL A 106 13.03 18.01 -5.16
N THR A 107 12.19 18.72 -5.92
CA THR A 107 12.58 19.97 -6.59
C THR A 107 12.52 21.20 -5.67
N ALA A 108 11.75 21.15 -4.57
CA ALA A 108 11.75 22.16 -3.50
C ALA A 108 12.99 22.06 -2.60
N PHE A 109 13.45 20.83 -2.31
CA PHE A 109 14.50 20.52 -1.33
C PHE A 109 15.87 21.22 -1.52
N PRO A 110 16.38 21.50 -2.74
CA PRO A 110 17.70 22.13 -2.94
C PRO A 110 17.71 23.64 -2.69
N LYS A 111 16.54 24.28 -2.50
CA LYS A 111 16.44 25.74 -2.39
C LYS A 111 16.61 26.16 -0.92
N PRO A 112 17.35 27.25 -0.63
CA PRO A 112 17.31 27.87 0.69
C PRO A 112 15.84 28.11 1.08
N LEU A 113 15.48 27.89 2.35
CA LEU A 113 14.11 28.06 2.87
C LEU A 113 13.50 29.46 2.60
N SER A 114 14.34 30.43 2.19
CA SER A 114 13.98 31.80 1.79
C SER A 114 13.70 31.98 0.29
N ASN A 115 13.81 30.92 -0.51
CA ASN A 115 13.70 30.94 -1.98
C ASN A 115 12.71 29.86 -2.48
N VAL A 116 11.83 29.35 -1.60
CA VAL A 116 11.05 28.14 -1.90
C VAL A 116 9.89 28.43 -2.86
N ALA A 117 9.38 29.66 -2.90
CA ALA A 117 8.20 29.96 -3.71
C ALA A 117 8.42 31.07 -4.74
N ASP A 118 8.44 30.62 -5.99
CA ASP A 118 7.54 31.21 -6.97
C ASP A 118 6.71 30.03 -7.51
N LEU A 119 5.93 29.39 -6.63
CA LEU A 119 5.07 28.26 -7.01
C LEU A 119 4.04 28.80 -7.98
N HIS A 120 4.02 28.28 -9.21
CA HIS A 120 3.02 28.72 -10.16
C HIS A 120 1.62 28.35 -9.63
N PHE A 121 0.64 29.24 -9.82
CA PHE A 121 -0.76 28.97 -9.44
C PHE A 121 -1.29 27.58 -9.86
N ARG A 122 -0.83 27.05 -11.02
CA ARG A 122 -1.18 25.70 -11.49
C ARG A 122 -0.66 24.59 -10.57
N THR A 123 0.58 24.68 -10.10
CA THR A 123 1.14 23.69 -9.17
C THR A 123 0.44 23.74 -7.82
N THR A 124 0.07 24.93 -7.38
CA THR A 124 -0.71 25.16 -6.15
C THR A 124 -2.07 24.47 -6.21
N ILE A 125 -2.81 24.66 -7.30
CA ILE A 125 -4.09 23.97 -7.54
C ILE A 125 -3.87 22.46 -7.54
N GLY A 126 -2.84 21.96 -8.22
CA GLY A 126 -2.54 20.52 -8.27
C GLY A 126 -2.30 19.91 -6.88
N VAL A 127 -1.53 20.59 -6.02
CA VAL A 127 -1.28 20.12 -4.64
C VAL A 127 -2.57 20.10 -3.83
N LEU A 128 -3.37 21.18 -3.88
CA LEU A 128 -4.64 21.26 -3.16
C LEU A 128 -5.67 20.22 -3.64
N ALA A 129 -5.79 20.02 -4.96
CA ALA A 129 -6.67 19.02 -5.54
C ALA A 129 -6.26 17.60 -5.14
N THR A 130 -4.95 17.32 -5.14
CA THR A 130 -4.42 16.03 -4.68
C THR A 130 -4.74 15.82 -3.19
N LEU A 131 -4.48 16.83 -2.35
CA LEU A 131 -4.78 16.79 -0.91
C LEU A 131 -6.27 16.55 -0.65
N LEU A 132 -7.16 17.28 -1.32
CA LEU A 132 -8.61 17.10 -1.22
C LEU A 132 -9.04 15.68 -1.61
N THR A 133 -8.49 15.15 -2.70
CA THR A 133 -8.80 13.80 -3.18
C THR A 133 -8.39 12.75 -2.16
N ILE A 134 -7.21 12.89 -1.55
CA ILE A 134 -6.73 11.95 -0.53
C ILE A 134 -7.57 12.03 0.73
N VAL A 135 -7.83 13.24 1.24
CA VAL A 135 -8.64 13.44 2.45
C VAL A 135 -10.05 12.87 2.23
N SER A 136 -10.64 13.11 1.05
CA SER A 136 -11.92 12.48 0.69
C SER A 136 -11.80 10.96 0.66
N GLY A 137 -10.75 10.41 0.05
CA GLY A 137 -10.50 8.97 0.01
C GLY A 137 -10.38 8.34 1.40
N PHE A 138 -9.67 8.98 2.32
CA PHE A 138 -9.56 8.55 3.72
C PHE A 138 -10.93 8.47 4.39
N VAL A 139 -11.72 9.54 4.29
CA VAL A 139 -13.07 9.59 4.89
C VAL A 139 -13.98 8.52 4.29
N SER A 140 -13.92 8.33 2.97
CA SER A 140 -14.72 7.29 2.29
C SER A 140 -14.32 5.87 2.69
N VAL A 141 -13.02 5.58 2.82
CA VAL A 141 -12.56 4.26 3.29
C VAL A 141 -12.91 4.06 4.76
N ASP A 142 -12.80 5.08 5.61
CA ASP A 142 -13.17 4.98 7.02
C ASP A 142 -14.66 4.66 7.20
N ASP A 143 -15.53 5.31 6.43
CA ASP A 143 -16.99 5.13 6.49
C ASP A 143 -17.45 3.78 5.94
N VAL A 144 -16.88 3.35 4.80
CA VAL A 144 -17.35 2.14 4.09
C VAL A 144 -16.57 0.89 4.50
N TRP A 145 -15.28 1.02 4.81
CA TRP A 145 -14.33 -0.09 4.93
C TRP A 145 -13.31 0.09 6.08
N GLY A 146 -13.72 0.79 7.15
CA GLY A 146 -12.83 1.18 8.26
C GLY A 146 -12.17 0.01 9.00
N ASP A 147 -12.82 -1.16 9.05
CA ASP A 147 -12.23 -2.35 9.67
C ASP A 147 -10.93 -2.82 9.00
N GLU A 148 -10.65 -2.40 7.76
CA GLU A 148 -9.40 -2.79 7.08
C GLU A 148 -8.18 -2.01 7.54
N TRP A 149 -8.32 -0.94 8.32
CA TRP A 149 -7.16 -0.24 8.87
C TRP A 149 -6.27 -1.20 9.70
N GLU A 150 -6.84 -2.28 10.24
CA GLU A 150 -6.11 -3.33 10.96
C GLU A 150 -5.07 -4.07 10.07
N ILE A 151 -5.24 -4.09 8.74
CA ILE A 151 -4.27 -4.70 7.83
C ILE A 151 -2.89 -4.01 7.93
N ILE A 152 -2.89 -2.72 8.24
CA ILE A 152 -1.66 -1.94 8.44
C ILE A 152 -0.90 -2.52 9.63
N LEU A 153 -1.58 -2.80 10.76
CA LEU A 153 -0.95 -3.36 11.94
C LEU A 153 -0.37 -4.77 11.68
N VAL A 154 -1.11 -5.60 10.95
CA VAL A 154 -0.63 -6.93 10.54
C VAL A 154 0.57 -6.83 9.60
N SER A 155 0.53 -5.92 8.63
CA SER A 155 1.63 -5.71 7.70
C SER A 155 2.89 -5.17 8.37
N LEU A 156 2.75 -4.32 9.40
CA LEU A 156 3.89 -3.79 10.17
C LEU A 156 4.68 -4.91 10.87
N GLN A 157 4.03 -5.99 11.28
CA GLN A 157 4.75 -7.16 11.83
C GLN A 157 5.71 -7.78 10.80
N PHE A 158 5.45 -7.61 9.51
CA PHE A 158 6.30 -8.08 8.42
C PHE A 158 7.26 -7.00 7.91
N THR A 159 6.78 -5.77 7.74
CA THR A 159 7.51 -4.68 7.07
C THR A 159 8.40 -3.87 8.01
N ALA A 160 8.17 -3.89 9.33
CA ALA A 160 8.90 -3.05 10.28
C ALA A 160 10.43 -3.18 10.23
N PRO A 161 11.05 -4.37 10.10
CA PRO A 161 12.50 -4.49 9.90
C PRO A 161 13.02 -3.69 8.69
N PHE A 162 12.26 -3.65 7.60
CA PHE A 162 12.63 -2.95 6.36
C PHE A 162 12.35 -1.46 6.44
N LEU A 163 11.24 -1.08 7.08
CA LEU A 163 10.92 0.32 7.36
C LEU A 163 11.97 0.96 8.28
N HIS A 164 12.51 0.20 9.24
CA HIS A 164 13.63 0.63 10.06
C HIS A 164 14.87 0.94 9.21
N ILE A 165 15.32 -0.02 8.38
CA ILE A 165 16.49 0.16 7.52
C ILE A 165 16.27 1.31 6.51
N GLY A 166 15.09 1.37 5.90
CA GLY A 166 14.72 2.45 4.97
C GLY A 166 14.73 3.81 5.66
N GLY A 167 14.12 3.90 6.85
CA GLY A 167 14.17 5.09 7.71
C GLY A 167 15.62 5.50 8.00
N LEU A 168 16.50 4.53 8.26
CA LEU A 168 17.88 4.81 8.64
C LEU A 168 18.64 5.43 7.47
N VAL A 169 18.50 4.82 6.28
CA VAL A 169 19.05 5.35 5.02
C VAL A 169 18.54 6.76 4.74
N THR A 170 17.23 7.02 4.93
CA THR A 170 16.68 8.36 4.70
C THR A 170 17.27 9.39 5.67
N LEU A 171 17.41 9.04 6.95
CA LEU A 171 17.95 9.95 7.95
C LEU A 171 19.44 10.22 7.72
N THR A 172 20.21 9.19 7.36
CA THR A 172 21.61 9.34 6.94
C THR A 172 21.74 10.24 5.71
N ALA A 173 20.84 10.13 4.72
CA ALA A 173 20.87 10.99 3.54
C ALA A 173 20.57 12.47 3.88
N VAL A 174 19.58 12.71 4.75
CA VAL A 174 19.21 14.07 5.21
C VAL A 174 20.30 14.68 6.11
N SER A 175 21.15 13.86 6.73
CA SER A 175 22.24 14.32 7.60
C SER A 175 23.19 15.33 6.94
N TRP A 176 23.46 15.19 5.64
CA TRP A 176 24.30 16.14 4.89
C TRP A 176 23.70 17.54 4.86
N LEU A 177 22.38 17.63 4.70
CA LEU A 177 21.68 18.91 4.66
C LEU A 177 21.65 19.56 6.04
N ILE A 178 21.37 18.75 7.06
CA ILE A 178 21.29 19.22 8.46
C ILE A 178 22.67 19.67 8.95
N ALA A 179 23.72 18.91 8.66
CA ALA A 179 25.09 19.33 8.93
C ALA A 179 25.39 20.69 8.27
N GLY A 180 24.93 20.90 7.03
CA GLY A 180 25.21 22.14 6.28
C GLY A 180 24.44 23.34 6.79
N TYR A 181 23.32 23.09 7.45
CA TYR A 181 22.53 24.10 8.11
C TYR A 181 23.08 24.46 9.50
N VAL A 182 23.47 23.46 10.29
CA VAL A 182 23.88 23.61 11.70
C VAL A 182 25.32 24.13 11.85
N VAL A 183 26.23 23.78 10.92
CA VAL A 183 27.64 24.18 11.01
C VAL A 183 27.87 25.65 10.57
N ARG A 184 26.84 26.35 10.07
CA ARG A 184 26.92 27.78 9.72
C ARG A 184 27.07 28.68 10.97
N LYS A 185 27.85 29.75 10.80
CA LYS A 185 28.62 30.47 11.84
C LYS A 185 27.80 31.14 12.97
N GLU A 186 26.53 31.46 12.76
CA GLU A 186 25.69 32.08 13.79
C GLU A 186 24.74 31.04 14.39
N ARG A 187 25.07 30.57 15.61
CA ARG A 187 24.24 29.65 16.39
C ARG A 187 22.95 30.34 16.81
N SER A 188 21.87 30.10 16.07
CA SER A 188 20.53 30.48 16.51
C SER A 188 19.95 29.38 17.41
N ASN A 189 19.08 29.74 18.36
CA ASN A 189 18.31 28.77 19.14
C ASN A 189 17.60 27.76 18.23
N PHE A 190 17.17 28.20 17.05
CA PHE A 190 16.52 27.37 16.04
C PHE A 190 17.43 26.25 15.49
N GLN A 191 18.72 26.51 15.24
CA GLN A 191 19.65 25.46 14.80
C GLN A 191 19.87 24.38 15.86
N VAL A 192 19.91 24.78 17.14
CA VAL A 192 20.03 23.84 18.27
C VAL A 192 18.78 22.97 18.36
N THR A 193 17.59 23.56 18.21
CA THR A 193 16.33 22.81 18.17
C THR A 193 16.27 21.82 17.02
N VAL A 194 16.66 22.22 15.80
CA VAL A 194 16.68 21.32 14.63
C VAL A 194 17.65 20.16 14.84
N LEU A 195 18.84 20.42 15.38
CA LEU A 195 19.81 19.36 15.71
C LEU A 195 19.27 18.43 16.80
N ALA A 196 18.63 18.96 17.84
CA ALA A 196 18.05 18.16 18.91
C ALA A 196 16.92 17.25 18.39
N ILE A 197 16.02 17.78 17.55
CA ILE A 197 14.97 16.99 16.89
C ILE A 197 15.57 15.89 16.02
N TYR A 198 16.62 16.19 15.26
CA TYR A 198 17.30 15.20 14.43
C TYR A 198 17.95 14.08 15.25
N ILE A 199 18.65 14.43 16.34
CA ILE A 199 19.26 13.43 17.23
C ILE A 199 18.18 12.59 17.91
N LEU A 200 17.08 13.20 18.35
CA LEU A 200 15.96 12.48 18.94
C LEU A 200 15.32 11.50 17.94
N ALA A 201 15.13 11.93 16.68
CA ALA A 201 14.63 11.07 15.61
C ALA A 201 15.59 9.91 15.30
N LEU A 202 16.90 10.17 15.27
CA LEU A 202 17.92 9.12 15.08
C LEU A 202 17.90 8.11 16.23
N LEU A 203 17.82 8.59 17.47
CA LEU A 203 17.76 7.74 18.65
C LEU A 203 16.47 6.91 18.68
N ALA A 204 15.32 7.53 18.40
CA ALA A 204 14.05 6.81 18.30
C ALA A 204 14.10 5.71 17.23
N LEU A 205 14.73 5.99 16.09
CA LEU A 205 14.86 5.03 15.02
C LEU A 205 15.79 3.86 15.39
N CYS A 206 16.96 4.13 15.98
CA CYS A 206 17.88 3.08 16.44
C CYS A 206 17.25 2.18 17.52
N LEU A 207 16.30 2.72 18.30
CA LEU A 207 15.57 1.98 19.33
C LEU A 207 14.29 1.32 18.81
N ALA A 208 13.84 1.63 17.58
CA ALA A 208 12.59 1.13 17.04
C ALA A 208 12.51 -0.41 16.99
N PRO A 209 13.58 -1.16 16.66
CA PRO A 209 13.57 -2.63 16.69
C PRO A 209 13.21 -3.28 18.04
N LEU A 210 13.27 -2.53 19.14
CA LEU A 210 12.81 -2.99 20.46
C LEU A 210 11.29 -2.91 20.63
N THR A 211 10.59 -2.17 19.78
CA THR A 211 9.17 -1.84 19.96
C THR A 211 8.23 -2.76 19.20
N PHE A 212 8.69 -3.37 18.10
CA PHE A 212 7.87 -4.24 17.27
C PHE A 212 8.27 -5.71 17.40
N THR A 213 7.28 -6.59 17.19
CA THR A 213 7.48 -8.04 17.18
C THR A 213 7.14 -8.56 15.79
N CYS A 214 8.05 -9.35 15.21
CA CYS A 214 7.85 -10.02 13.93
C CYS A 214 7.86 -11.53 14.17
N PRO A 215 6.75 -12.24 13.87
CA PRO A 215 6.71 -13.70 14.03
C PRO A 215 7.78 -14.43 13.22
N CYS A 216 8.23 -13.87 12.10
CA CYS A 216 9.23 -14.51 11.22
C CYS A 216 10.68 -14.30 11.64
N ILE A 217 10.93 -13.55 12.73
CA ILE A 217 12.26 -13.54 13.37
C ILE A 217 12.31 -14.74 14.31
N MET A 218 12.72 -15.88 13.77
CA MET A 218 12.86 -17.14 14.50
C MET A 218 13.88 -18.05 13.82
N ASP A 219 14.38 -19.02 14.57
CA ASP A 219 15.27 -20.02 13.99
C ASP A 219 14.49 -21.04 13.15
N ARG A 220 15.09 -21.44 12.03
CA ARG A 220 14.48 -22.34 11.04
C ARG A 220 14.03 -23.69 11.62
N HIS A 221 14.67 -24.17 12.67
CA HIS A 221 14.33 -25.44 13.31
C HIS A 221 13.04 -25.38 14.15
N VAL A 222 12.59 -24.18 14.53
CA VAL A 222 11.34 -23.96 15.29
C VAL A 222 10.13 -23.87 14.36
N LEU A 223 10.36 -23.52 13.09
CA LEU A 223 9.32 -23.32 12.09
C LEU A 223 8.45 -24.58 11.93
N LYS A 224 7.14 -24.39 12.04
CA LYS A 224 6.15 -25.45 11.84
C LYS A 224 6.02 -25.81 10.35
N PRO A 225 5.43 -26.97 10.02
CA PRO A 225 5.08 -27.30 8.62
C PRO A 225 4.24 -26.19 7.96
N PRO A 226 4.30 -26.07 6.62
CA PRO A 226 3.51 -25.07 5.91
C PRO A 226 2.01 -25.21 6.21
N PRO A 227 1.29 -24.10 6.41
CA PRO A 227 -0.16 -24.12 6.58
C PRO A 227 -0.83 -24.78 5.38
N VAL A 228 -1.81 -25.63 5.66
CA VAL A 228 -2.63 -26.27 4.64
C VAL A 228 -3.44 -25.20 3.91
N ILE A 229 -3.41 -25.24 2.57
CA ILE A 229 -4.16 -24.31 1.73
C ILE A 229 -5.56 -24.87 1.48
N ILE A 230 -6.57 -24.07 1.80
CA ILE A 230 -7.97 -24.30 1.47
C ILE A 230 -8.33 -23.41 0.28
N GLY A 231 -8.89 -24.01 -0.76
CA GLY A 231 -9.34 -23.28 -1.95
C GLY A 231 -10.66 -22.57 -1.69
N ARG A 232 -10.62 -21.27 -1.38
CA ARG A 232 -11.78 -20.42 -1.12
C ARG A 232 -12.58 -20.26 -2.40
N ARG A 233 -13.80 -20.79 -2.43
CA ARG A 233 -14.65 -20.83 -3.64
C ARG A 233 -13.95 -21.52 -4.82
N GLY A 234 -13.00 -22.41 -4.50
CA GLY A 234 -12.05 -23.03 -5.41
C GLY A 234 -10.75 -22.21 -5.58
N ALA A 235 -10.45 -21.80 -6.81
CA ALA A 235 -9.32 -20.95 -7.19
C ALA A 235 -9.84 -19.80 -8.10
N PRO A 236 -10.58 -18.83 -7.53
CA PRO A 236 -11.28 -17.80 -8.28
C PRO A 236 -10.36 -16.90 -9.12
N MET A 237 -9.08 -16.77 -8.77
CA MET A 237 -8.10 -16.10 -9.63
C MET A 237 -7.78 -16.85 -10.94
N LEU A 238 -8.11 -18.14 -11.06
CA LEU A 238 -7.80 -18.98 -12.23
C LEU A 238 -9.04 -19.38 -13.04
N ALA A 239 -10.21 -19.40 -12.42
CA ALA A 239 -11.47 -19.79 -13.03
C ALA A 239 -12.64 -19.19 -12.23
N PRO A 240 -13.85 -19.07 -12.80
CA PRO A 240 -14.98 -18.42 -12.12
C PRO A 240 -15.30 -19.06 -10.77
N GLU A 241 -15.50 -18.25 -9.73
CA GLU A 241 -15.76 -18.70 -8.36
C GLU A 241 -16.93 -19.70 -8.26
N ASN A 242 -16.86 -20.63 -7.30
CA ASN A 242 -17.93 -21.61 -7.04
C ASN A 242 -18.30 -22.52 -8.25
N THR A 243 -17.42 -22.66 -9.25
CA THR A 243 -17.60 -23.60 -10.37
C THR A 243 -16.75 -24.86 -10.25
N MET A 244 -17.16 -25.94 -10.90
CA MET A 244 -16.37 -27.18 -10.97
C MET A 244 -14.95 -26.98 -11.52
N MET A 245 -14.79 -26.01 -12.43
CA MET A 245 -13.47 -25.66 -12.97
C MET A 245 -12.59 -25.01 -11.90
N SER A 246 -13.14 -24.07 -11.12
CA SER A 246 -12.45 -23.42 -10.01
C SER A 246 -11.98 -24.42 -8.95
N PHE A 247 -12.84 -25.35 -8.52
CA PHE A 247 -12.44 -26.39 -7.57
C PHE A 247 -11.39 -27.34 -8.13
N SER A 248 -11.52 -27.73 -9.41
CA SER A 248 -10.51 -28.57 -10.07
C SER A 248 -9.14 -27.87 -10.12
N ARG A 249 -9.12 -26.57 -10.38
CA ARG A 249 -7.89 -25.76 -10.37
C ARG A 249 -7.30 -25.65 -8.97
N ALA A 250 -8.10 -25.46 -7.93
CA ALA A 250 -7.63 -25.43 -6.55
C ALA A 250 -6.87 -26.72 -6.18
N LEU A 251 -7.47 -27.88 -6.48
CA LEU A 251 -6.84 -29.19 -6.22
C LEU A 251 -5.54 -29.37 -7.03
N GLN A 252 -5.53 -28.95 -8.30
CA GLN A 252 -4.32 -28.98 -9.14
C GLN A 252 -3.19 -28.11 -8.57
N HIS A 253 -3.55 -27.04 -7.86
CA HIS A 253 -2.62 -26.10 -7.23
C HIS A 253 -2.41 -26.37 -5.72
N GLY A 254 -2.60 -27.62 -5.29
CA GLY A 254 -2.17 -28.07 -3.96
C GLY A 254 -3.14 -27.75 -2.83
N ALA A 255 -4.35 -27.26 -3.11
CA ALA A 255 -5.38 -27.13 -2.08
C ALA A 255 -5.76 -28.53 -1.57
N SER A 256 -5.67 -28.73 -0.25
CA SER A 256 -6.02 -30.02 0.40
C SER A 256 -7.47 -30.05 0.92
N SER A 257 -8.11 -28.88 0.93
CA SER A 257 -9.50 -28.68 1.29
C SER A 257 -10.15 -27.71 0.32
N LEU A 258 -11.46 -27.85 0.10
CA LEU A 258 -12.25 -26.95 -0.73
C LEU A 258 -13.25 -26.20 0.15
N GLU A 259 -13.35 -24.89 -0.01
CA GLU A 259 -14.36 -24.07 0.64
C GLU A 259 -15.39 -23.61 -0.38
N ALA A 260 -16.67 -23.71 -0.04
CA ALA A 260 -17.75 -23.24 -0.90
C ALA A 260 -18.89 -22.59 -0.12
N ASP A 261 -19.50 -21.59 -0.75
CA ASP A 261 -20.71 -20.94 -0.28
C ASP A 261 -21.92 -21.66 -0.87
N VAL A 262 -22.82 -22.12 0.01
CA VAL A 262 -23.94 -22.97 -0.35
C VAL A 262 -25.25 -22.26 -0.04
N THR A 263 -26.17 -22.33 -0.99
CA THR A 263 -27.58 -21.95 -0.81
C THR A 263 -28.46 -23.10 -1.31
N ILE A 264 -29.79 -22.97 -1.15
CA ILE A 264 -30.76 -23.99 -1.52
C ILE A 264 -31.81 -23.40 -2.46
N SER A 265 -32.13 -24.13 -3.53
CA SER A 265 -33.20 -23.76 -4.46
C SER A 265 -34.59 -24.01 -3.88
N VAL A 266 -35.61 -23.45 -4.51
CA VAL A 266 -37.00 -23.56 -4.03
C VAL A 266 -37.51 -25.02 -4.06
N ASP A 267 -37.03 -25.80 -5.04
CA ASP A 267 -37.30 -27.24 -5.17
C ASP A 267 -36.44 -28.11 -4.25
N GLY A 268 -35.47 -27.54 -3.53
CA GLY A 268 -34.71 -28.22 -2.47
C GLY A 268 -33.35 -28.80 -2.90
N VAL A 269 -32.74 -28.28 -3.95
CA VAL A 269 -31.41 -28.68 -4.42
C VAL A 269 -30.36 -27.70 -3.88
N PRO A 270 -29.39 -28.15 -3.06
CA PRO A 270 -28.29 -27.30 -2.64
C PRO A 270 -27.32 -27.01 -3.79
N PHE A 271 -26.99 -25.75 -3.99
CA PHE A 271 -26.10 -25.26 -5.05
C PHE A 271 -25.14 -24.20 -4.53
N LEU A 272 -24.10 -23.91 -5.32
CA LEU A 272 -23.01 -23.06 -4.90
C LEU A 272 -23.21 -21.61 -5.39
N MET A 273 -23.32 -20.68 -4.45
CA MET A 273 -23.49 -19.26 -4.74
C MET A 273 -23.08 -18.41 -3.52
N ARG A 274 -22.20 -17.42 -3.75
CA ARG A 274 -21.77 -16.47 -2.72
C ARG A 274 -22.79 -15.36 -2.49
N ASP A 275 -23.44 -14.89 -3.54
CA ASP A 275 -24.28 -13.68 -3.48
C ASP A 275 -25.73 -14.02 -3.11
N HIS A 276 -26.53 -13.00 -2.80
CA HIS A 276 -27.98 -13.15 -2.63
C HIS A 276 -28.72 -13.28 -3.95
N THR A 277 -28.25 -12.61 -5.00
CA THR A 277 -28.86 -12.67 -6.33
C THR A 277 -27.93 -13.39 -7.30
N LEU A 278 -28.46 -13.77 -8.46
CA LEU A 278 -27.68 -14.42 -9.53
C LEU A 278 -26.98 -13.40 -10.45
N ARG A 279 -27.15 -12.09 -10.21
CA ARG A 279 -26.83 -11.03 -11.19
C ARG A 279 -25.36 -10.86 -11.50
N ARG A 280 -24.46 -10.95 -10.50
CA ARG A 280 -23.02 -10.69 -10.70
C ARG A 280 -22.32 -11.81 -11.47
N THR A 281 -22.64 -13.06 -11.14
CA THR A 281 -21.87 -14.23 -11.57
C THR A 281 -22.60 -15.07 -12.62
N THR A 282 -23.70 -14.57 -13.19
CA THR A 282 -24.48 -15.29 -14.21
C THR A 282 -25.08 -14.35 -15.26
N ASP A 283 -25.75 -14.93 -16.27
CA ASP A 283 -26.53 -14.22 -17.28
C ASP A 283 -28.03 -14.08 -16.95
N VAL A 284 -28.42 -14.15 -15.66
CA VAL A 284 -29.83 -14.04 -15.22
C VAL A 284 -30.53 -12.79 -15.75
N SER A 285 -29.85 -11.65 -15.87
CA SER A 285 -30.44 -10.41 -16.41
C SER A 285 -30.86 -10.53 -17.88
N LYS A 286 -30.27 -11.46 -18.62
CA LYS A 286 -30.61 -11.74 -20.03
C LYS A 286 -31.72 -12.80 -20.13
N VAL A 287 -31.65 -13.85 -19.30
CA VAL A 287 -32.57 -15.00 -19.36
C VAL A 287 -33.88 -14.73 -18.59
N PHE A 288 -33.80 -14.11 -17.42
CA PHE A 288 -34.90 -13.80 -16.52
C PHE A 288 -34.87 -12.33 -16.05
N PRO A 289 -35.02 -11.34 -16.95
CA PRO A 289 -34.84 -9.92 -16.64
C PRO A 289 -35.77 -9.43 -15.51
N SER A 290 -37.01 -9.92 -15.44
CA SER A 290 -37.98 -9.51 -14.41
C SER A 290 -37.66 -10.04 -13.00
N ARG A 291 -36.72 -10.99 -12.88
CA ARG A 291 -36.36 -11.68 -11.62
C ARG A 291 -34.89 -11.49 -11.23
N GLU A 292 -34.16 -10.59 -11.91
CA GLU A 292 -32.71 -10.45 -11.69
C GLU A 292 -32.32 -10.00 -10.26
N HIS A 293 -33.24 -9.34 -9.56
CA HIS A 293 -33.09 -8.87 -8.17
C HIS A 293 -33.68 -9.84 -7.14
N GLU A 294 -34.27 -10.94 -7.57
CA GLU A 294 -34.84 -11.96 -6.68
C GLU A 294 -33.70 -12.75 -6.02
N ASP A 295 -33.92 -13.19 -4.78
CA ASP A 295 -32.94 -14.01 -4.08
C ASP A 295 -32.79 -15.36 -4.82
N ALA A 296 -31.53 -15.77 -5.03
CA ALA A 296 -31.15 -16.95 -5.76
C ALA A 296 -31.82 -18.23 -5.24
N SER A 297 -32.19 -18.27 -3.95
CA SER A 297 -32.90 -19.39 -3.35
C SER A 297 -34.31 -19.60 -3.92
N PHE A 298 -34.99 -18.56 -4.42
CA PHE A 298 -36.35 -18.69 -4.96
C PHE A 298 -36.40 -19.21 -6.42
N PHE A 299 -35.27 -19.45 -7.05
CA PHE A 299 -35.22 -20.09 -8.36
C PHE A 299 -35.29 -21.62 -8.23
N ASN A 300 -35.87 -22.27 -9.25
CA ASN A 300 -35.81 -23.74 -9.36
C ASN A 300 -34.44 -24.19 -9.86
N TRP A 301 -34.02 -25.41 -9.51
CA TRP A 301 -32.75 -25.95 -9.98
C TRP A 301 -32.62 -25.99 -11.52
N THR A 302 -33.71 -26.28 -12.23
CA THR A 302 -33.72 -26.29 -13.70
C THR A 302 -33.44 -24.91 -14.28
N GLU A 303 -33.97 -23.85 -13.66
CA GLU A 303 -33.70 -22.46 -14.04
C GLU A 303 -32.24 -22.10 -13.75
N ILE A 304 -31.76 -22.39 -12.54
CA ILE A 304 -30.39 -22.15 -12.09
C ILE A 304 -29.38 -22.85 -13.00
N HIS A 305 -29.58 -24.13 -13.31
CA HIS A 305 -28.68 -24.91 -14.14
C HIS A 305 -28.69 -24.47 -15.62
N SER A 306 -29.72 -23.75 -16.08
CA SER A 306 -29.77 -23.21 -17.43
C SER A 306 -28.90 -21.96 -17.63
N LEU A 307 -28.53 -21.29 -16.54
CA LEU A 307 -27.74 -20.06 -16.57
C LEU A 307 -26.26 -20.33 -16.82
N ASN A 308 -25.63 -19.40 -17.53
CA ASN A 308 -24.20 -19.39 -17.74
C ASN A 308 -23.49 -18.76 -16.53
N ALA A 309 -22.54 -19.46 -15.94
CA ALA A 309 -21.80 -19.01 -14.75
C ALA A 309 -20.33 -18.64 -15.05
N GLY A 310 -19.97 -18.44 -16.33
CA GLY A 310 -18.57 -18.22 -16.72
C GLY A 310 -18.30 -17.02 -17.64
N HIS A 311 -19.27 -16.56 -18.44
CA HIS A 311 -19.08 -15.41 -19.32
C HIS A 311 -18.71 -14.13 -18.55
N TRP A 312 -19.36 -13.88 -17.40
CA TRP A 312 -19.07 -12.73 -16.54
C TRP A 312 -17.59 -12.63 -16.17
N PHE A 313 -16.93 -13.77 -15.93
CA PHE A 313 -15.51 -13.81 -15.55
C PHE A 313 -14.60 -13.35 -16.69
N LEU A 314 -14.97 -13.68 -17.94
CA LEU A 314 -14.21 -13.27 -19.13
C LEU A 314 -14.46 -11.80 -19.49
N GLU A 315 -15.65 -11.28 -19.21
CA GLU A 315 -16.05 -9.90 -19.50
C GLU A 315 -15.53 -8.92 -18.45
N SER A 316 -15.72 -9.23 -17.16
CA SER A 316 -15.37 -8.36 -16.04
C SER A 316 -13.91 -8.49 -15.58
N ASP A 317 -13.24 -9.62 -15.86
CA ASP A 317 -11.85 -9.92 -15.47
C ASP A 317 -11.49 -9.48 -14.04
N PRO A 318 -12.21 -9.98 -13.00
CA PRO A 318 -12.15 -9.45 -11.63
C PRO A 318 -10.78 -9.58 -10.94
N TYR A 319 -9.87 -10.38 -11.51
CA TYR A 319 -8.53 -10.63 -10.99
C TYR A 319 -7.42 -10.26 -12.00
N TRP A 320 -7.76 -9.64 -13.13
CA TRP A 320 -6.84 -9.31 -14.22
C TRP A 320 -6.05 -10.51 -14.79
N THR A 321 -6.63 -11.71 -14.73
CA THR A 321 -5.99 -12.97 -15.13
C THR A 321 -6.47 -13.49 -16.47
N VAL A 322 -7.55 -12.96 -17.05
CA VAL A 322 -8.13 -13.49 -18.30
C VAL A 322 -7.12 -13.50 -19.45
N LYS A 323 -6.22 -12.53 -19.50
CA LYS A 323 -5.13 -12.46 -20.50
C LYS A 323 -4.17 -13.65 -20.43
N THR A 324 -4.00 -14.26 -19.26
CA THR A 324 -3.11 -15.41 -19.03
C THR A 324 -3.74 -16.76 -19.40
N LEU A 325 -5.05 -16.80 -19.61
CA LEU A 325 -5.78 -18.03 -19.92
C LEU A 325 -5.53 -18.53 -21.34
N SER A 326 -5.44 -19.85 -21.49
CA SER A 326 -5.37 -20.48 -22.80
C SER A 326 -6.69 -20.32 -23.57
N PRO A 327 -6.68 -20.30 -24.92
CA PRO A 327 -7.92 -20.24 -25.71
C PRO A 327 -8.90 -21.37 -25.39
N LYS A 328 -8.37 -22.57 -25.08
CA LYS A 328 -9.17 -23.72 -24.64
C LYS A 328 -9.84 -23.48 -23.30
N ASP A 329 -9.13 -22.88 -22.34
CA ASP A 329 -9.70 -22.55 -21.04
C ASP A 329 -10.78 -21.48 -21.15
N ARG A 330 -10.58 -20.45 -21.99
CA ARG A 330 -11.62 -19.44 -22.24
C ARG A 330 -12.90 -20.05 -22.83
N SER A 331 -12.76 -20.95 -23.80
CA SER A 331 -13.92 -21.66 -24.38
C SER A 331 -14.63 -22.54 -23.33
N ARG A 332 -13.88 -23.22 -22.46
CA ARG A 332 -14.47 -24.01 -21.37
C ARG A 332 -15.20 -23.14 -20.36
N ILE A 333 -14.58 -22.02 -19.97
CA ILE A 333 -15.18 -21.05 -19.04
C ILE A 333 -16.49 -20.50 -19.60
N GLY A 334 -16.51 -20.13 -20.88
CA GLY A 334 -17.72 -19.63 -21.55
C GLY A 334 -18.89 -20.61 -21.57
N ASN A 335 -18.68 -21.90 -21.29
CA ASN A 335 -19.72 -22.93 -21.29
C ASN A 335 -20.01 -23.49 -19.88
N LEU A 336 -19.55 -22.82 -18.81
CA LEU A 336 -19.81 -23.25 -17.43
C LEU A 336 -21.23 -22.90 -16.99
N THR A 337 -21.82 -23.81 -16.21
CA THR A 337 -23.07 -23.60 -15.48
C THR A 337 -22.82 -23.52 -13.97
N ILE A 338 -23.84 -23.13 -13.22
CA ILE A 338 -23.79 -23.09 -11.75
C ILE A 338 -23.59 -24.52 -11.22
N CYS A 339 -22.64 -24.68 -10.29
CA CYS A 339 -22.30 -25.97 -9.71
C CYS A 339 -23.31 -26.36 -8.62
N SER A 340 -23.80 -27.60 -8.66
CA SER A 340 -24.53 -28.18 -7.53
C SER A 340 -23.57 -28.58 -6.41
N LEU A 341 -24.07 -28.62 -5.18
CA LEU A 341 -23.26 -29.10 -4.06
C LEU A 341 -22.80 -30.55 -4.26
N VAL A 342 -23.67 -31.42 -4.82
CA VAL A 342 -23.34 -32.84 -5.04
C VAL A 342 -22.16 -33.04 -6.00
N GLU A 343 -22.03 -32.19 -7.03
CA GLU A 343 -20.94 -32.28 -7.99
C GLU A 343 -19.59 -31.96 -7.36
N MET A 344 -19.53 -30.86 -6.59
CA MET A 344 -18.33 -30.46 -5.87
C MET A 344 -17.96 -31.52 -4.81
N LEU A 345 -18.92 -32.05 -4.06
CA LEU A 345 -18.65 -33.09 -3.06
C LEU A 345 -18.13 -34.39 -3.69
N ARG A 346 -18.66 -34.78 -4.87
CA ARG A 346 -18.14 -35.93 -5.63
C ARG A 346 -16.72 -35.70 -6.13
N LEU A 347 -16.36 -34.45 -6.47
CA LEU A 347 -14.98 -34.10 -6.80
C LEU A 347 -14.09 -34.22 -5.56
N ALA A 348 -14.52 -33.66 -4.43
CA ALA A 348 -13.78 -33.74 -3.17
C ALA A 348 -13.58 -35.18 -2.71
N ALA A 349 -14.62 -36.02 -2.79
CA ALA A 349 -14.53 -37.44 -2.45
C ALA A 349 -13.53 -38.20 -3.34
N ARG A 350 -13.56 -37.95 -4.66
CA ARG A 350 -12.60 -38.54 -5.62
C ARG A 350 -11.16 -38.09 -5.37
N ALA A 351 -10.98 -36.82 -5.01
CA ALA A 351 -9.67 -36.26 -4.69
C ALA A 351 -9.22 -36.52 -3.25
N ASN A 352 -10.04 -37.22 -2.45
CA ASN A 352 -9.81 -37.45 -1.03
C ASN A 352 -9.65 -36.16 -0.19
N SER A 353 -10.17 -35.04 -0.67
CA SER A 353 -10.09 -33.70 -0.08
C SER A 353 -11.12 -33.50 1.03
N SER A 354 -10.81 -32.66 2.02
CA SER A 354 -11.82 -32.13 2.95
C SER A 354 -12.62 -30.99 2.31
N VAL A 355 -13.73 -30.64 2.94
CA VAL A 355 -14.64 -29.60 2.46
C VAL A 355 -15.08 -28.74 3.64
N LEU A 356 -15.02 -27.42 3.47
CA LEU A 356 -15.58 -26.42 4.37
C LEU A 356 -16.83 -25.81 3.72
N LEU A 357 -17.97 -25.91 4.37
CA LEU A 357 -19.26 -25.48 3.84
C LEU A 357 -19.80 -24.26 4.59
N ASN A 358 -19.85 -23.13 3.89
CA ASN A 358 -20.51 -21.90 4.34
C ASN A 358 -21.95 -21.92 3.83
N ILE A 359 -22.88 -22.44 4.62
CA ILE A 359 -24.27 -22.61 4.16
C ILE A 359 -25.13 -21.45 4.65
N ARG A 360 -25.77 -20.77 3.71
CA ARG A 360 -26.73 -19.72 4.02
C ARG A 360 -28.08 -20.32 4.36
N LYS A 361 -28.62 -19.91 5.51
CA LYS A 361 -29.99 -20.22 5.87
C LYS A 361 -30.93 -19.40 4.97
N PRO A 362 -31.89 -20.03 4.25
CA PRO A 362 -32.82 -19.30 3.40
C PRO A 362 -33.76 -18.41 4.24
N ALA A 363 -34.47 -17.48 3.59
CA ALA A 363 -35.41 -16.58 4.25
C ALA A 363 -36.60 -17.35 4.87
N PRO A 364 -37.27 -16.81 5.92
CA PRO A 364 -38.42 -17.46 6.57
C PRO A 364 -39.59 -17.82 5.64
N GLU A 365 -39.76 -17.05 4.57
CA GLU A 365 -40.80 -17.23 3.54
C GLU A 365 -40.48 -18.39 2.59
N HIS A 366 -39.23 -18.85 2.55
CA HIS A 366 -38.79 -19.89 1.65
C HIS A 366 -39.39 -21.26 2.03
N PRO A 367 -39.93 -22.05 1.07
CA PRO A 367 -40.57 -23.34 1.35
C PRO A 367 -39.68 -24.33 2.11
N ARG A 368 -38.36 -24.25 1.88
CA ARG A 368 -37.34 -25.10 2.51
C ARG A 368 -36.75 -24.53 3.80
N PHE A 369 -37.29 -23.44 4.35
CA PHE A 369 -36.76 -22.81 5.57
C PHE A 369 -36.60 -23.76 6.77
N ARG A 370 -37.48 -24.75 6.89
CA ARG A 370 -37.43 -25.75 7.97
C ARG A 370 -36.69 -27.04 7.60
N SER A 371 -36.36 -27.27 6.32
CA SER A 371 -35.78 -28.53 5.83
C SER A 371 -34.38 -28.39 5.21
N TRP A 372 -33.89 -27.17 4.97
CA TRP A 372 -32.65 -26.92 4.22
C TRP A 372 -31.43 -27.73 4.68
N PHE A 373 -31.26 -27.93 5.99
CA PHE A 373 -30.15 -28.70 6.53
C PHE A 373 -30.33 -30.20 6.26
N MET A 374 -31.56 -30.74 6.25
CA MET A 374 -31.82 -32.14 5.84
C MET A 374 -31.51 -32.33 4.36
N ASP A 375 -31.95 -31.39 3.52
CA ASP A 375 -31.68 -31.43 2.07
C ASP A 375 -30.16 -31.41 1.80
N THR A 376 -29.41 -30.63 2.59
CA THR A 376 -27.94 -30.61 2.58
C THR A 376 -27.32 -31.91 3.07
N LEU A 377 -27.77 -32.46 4.19
CA LEU A 377 -27.28 -33.74 4.73
C LEU A 377 -27.53 -34.91 3.77
N TRP A 378 -28.70 -34.95 3.14
CA TRP A 378 -29.02 -35.96 2.12
C TRP A 378 -28.08 -35.84 0.92
N THR A 379 -27.73 -34.61 0.54
CA THR A 379 -26.76 -34.34 -0.52
C THR A 379 -25.36 -34.84 -0.17
N LEU A 380 -24.91 -34.68 1.08
CA LEU A 380 -23.65 -35.24 1.57
C LEU A 380 -23.64 -36.78 1.46
N GLN A 381 -24.71 -37.43 1.91
CA GLN A 381 -24.85 -38.88 1.84
C GLN A 381 -24.86 -39.37 0.38
N LYS A 382 -25.59 -38.68 -0.50
CA LYS A 382 -25.67 -38.99 -1.94
C LYS A 382 -24.33 -38.83 -2.65
N ALA A 383 -23.49 -37.90 -2.20
CA ALA A 383 -22.14 -37.71 -2.74
C ALA A 383 -21.14 -38.78 -2.26
N GLY A 384 -21.45 -39.49 -1.17
CA GLY A 384 -20.58 -40.52 -0.59
C GLY A 384 -19.34 -39.96 0.12
N ILE A 385 -19.39 -38.70 0.58
CA ILE A 385 -18.27 -38.11 1.33
C ILE A 385 -18.35 -38.50 2.80
N SER A 386 -17.20 -38.78 3.42
CA SER A 386 -17.15 -39.06 4.85
C SER A 386 -17.48 -37.81 5.68
N HIS A 387 -18.37 -37.95 6.66
CA HIS A 387 -18.75 -36.85 7.57
C HIS A 387 -17.55 -36.21 8.28
N ARG A 388 -16.48 -36.97 8.55
CA ARG A 388 -15.25 -36.45 9.19
C ARG A 388 -14.44 -35.50 8.29
N LYS A 389 -14.74 -35.45 7.00
CA LYS A 389 -14.09 -34.58 6.02
C LYS A 389 -14.89 -33.32 5.71
N VAL A 390 -16.05 -33.16 6.33
CA VAL A 390 -16.96 -32.05 6.07
C VAL A 390 -17.01 -31.19 7.32
N THR A 391 -16.58 -29.94 7.15
CA THR A 391 -16.64 -28.91 8.17
C THR A 391 -17.84 -28.00 7.90
N TRP A 392 -18.72 -27.93 8.89
CA TRP A 392 -19.93 -27.12 8.89
C TRP A 392 -19.67 -25.78 9.57
N ALA A 393 -19.71 -24.70 8.78
CA ALA A 393 -19.47 -23.36 9.28
C ALA A 393 -20.66 -22.69 9.99
N PRO A 394 -21.94 -22.90 9.60
CA PRO A 394 -23.03 -22.21 10.25
C PRO A 394 -23.16 -22.53 11.74
N ASP A 395 -23.30 -21.48 12.54
CA ASP A 395 -23.51 -21.57 13.99
C ASP A 395 -24.96 -21.96 14.37
N THR A 396 -25.88 -21.89 13.41
CA THR A 396 -27.29 -22.22 13.61
C THR A 396 -27.54 -23.72 13.57
N ASP A 397 -28.48 -24.20 14.39
CA ASP A 397 -28.98 -25.58 14.36
C ASP A 397 -27.89 -26.68 14.56
N ARG A 398 -26.75 -26.35 15.21
CA ARG A 398 -25.61 -27.28 15.47
C ARG A 398 -26.01 -28.62 16.07
N GLY A 399 -27.03 -28.62 16.94
CA GLY A 399 -27.56 -29.83 17.57
C GLY A 399 -28.10 -30.87 16.56
N ARG A 400 -28.45 -30.44 15.35
CA ARG A 400 -29.01 -31.28 14.28
C ARG A 400 -27.93 -31.90 13.38
N VAL A 401 -26.69 -31.40 13.45
CA VAL A 401 -25.56 -31.81 12.57
C VAL A 401 -24.35 -32.34 13.35
N ARG A 402 -24.60 -32.99 14.51
CA ARG A 402 -23.55 -33.49 15.44
C ARG A 402 -22.53 -34.48 14.85
N GLY A 403 -22.78 -35.03 13.66
CA GLY A 403 -21.86 -35.96 12.99
C GLY A 403 -20.74 -35.29 12.17
N LEU A 404 -20.84 -33.98 11.91
CA LEU A 404 -19.90 -33.21 11.09
C LEU A 404 -18.90 -32.46 11.97
N LEU A 405 -17.73 -32.10 11.40
CA LEU A 405 -16.82 -31.15 12.04
C LEU A 405 -17.49 -29.77 12.09
N GLN A 406 -17.26 -29.02 13.15
CA GLN A 406 -17.92 -27.75 13.39
C GLN A 406 -16.88 -26.64 13.54
N THR A 407 -17.11 -25.55 12.81
CA THR A 407 -16.35 -24.30 12.96
C THR A 407 -17.28 -23.15 13.24
N THR A 408 -16.75 -22.05 13.76
CA THR A 408 -17.41 -20.75 13.86
C THR A 408 -16.57 -19.68 13.17
N ASN A 409 -17.23 -18.60 12.76
CA ASN A 409 -16.61 -17.44 12.14
C ASN A 409 -16.34 -16.30 13.14
N GLU A 410 -16.77 -16.48 14.39
CA GLU A 410 -16.60 -15.50 15.47
C GLU A 410 -15.35 -15.81 16.30
N LYS A 411 -14.68 -14.75 16.79
CA LYS A 411 -13.64 -14.90 17.78
C LYS A 411 -14.29 -15.18 19.14
N LEU A 412 -14.07 -16.38 19.66
CA LEU A 412 -14.62 -16.83 20.94
C LEU A 412 -13.50 -17.09 21.96
N SER A 413 -13.83 -17.02 23.26
CA SER A 413 -12.90 -17.44 24.30
C SER A 413 -12.73 -18.96 24.31
N VAL A 414 -11.62 -19.44 24.88
CA VAL A 414 -11.32 -20.87 24.97
C VAL A 414 -12.39 -21.60 25.81
N GLU A 415 -12.91 -20.97 26.85
CA GLU A 415 -13.98 -21.51 27.70
C GLU A 415 -15.27 -21.71 26.90
N GLU A 416 -15.61 -20.72 26.08
CA GLU A 416 -16.82 -20.77 25.26
C GLU A 416 -16.71 -21.81 24.13
N ILE A 417 -15.53 -21.92 23.50
CA ILE A 417 -15.25 -22.98 22.52
C ILE A 417 -15.45 -24.36 23.12
N ARG A 418 -14.95 -24.57 24.34
CA ARG A 418 -15.12 -25.84 25.08
C ARG A 418 -16.57 -26.09 25.46
N HIS A 419 -17.28 -25.07 25.93
CA HIS A 419 -18.69 -25.18 26.30
C HIS A 419 -19.57 -25.52 25.08
N ARG A 420 -19.27 -24.90 23.92
CA ARG A 420 -19.97 -25.15 22.66
C ARG A 420 -19.53 -26.45 21.95
N GLY A 421 -18.47 -27.12 22.43
CA GLY A 421 -17.93 -28.34 21.84
C GLY A 421 -17.29 -28.14 20.46
N ILE A 422 -16.79 -26.93 20.19
CA ILE A 422 -16.20 -26.56 18.90
C ILE A 422 -14.73 -27.00 18.88
N THR A 423 -14.28 -27.56 17.76
CA THR A 423 -12.92 -28.09 17.58
C THR A 423 -12.08 -27.28 16.58
N SER A 424 -12.73 -26.41 15.81
CA SER A 424 -12.07 -25.57 14.81
C SER A 424 -12.66 -24.17 14.76
N LEU A 425 -11.84 -23.19 14.39
CA LEU A 425 -12.22 -21.79 14.18
C LEU A 425 -11.85 -21.39 12.75
N THR A 426 -12.70 -20.62 12.11
CA THR A 426 -12.44 -20.05 10.77
C THR A 426 -12.55 -18.54 10.92
N ILE A 427 -11.44 -17.86 11.15
CA ILE A 427 -11.45 -16.45 11.59
C ILE A 427 -10.81 -15.56 10.51
N HIS A 428 -11.36 -14.36 10.35
CA HIS A 428 -10.77 -13.37 9.47
C HIS A 428 -9.39 -12.93 10.00
N TYR A 429 -8.37 -12.79 9.15
CA TYR A 429 -6.98 -12.51 9.57
C TYR A 429 -6.83 -11.26 10.46
N ARG A 430 -7.75 -10.29 10.33
CA ARG A 430 -7.81 -9.05 11.10
C ARG A 430 -8.10 -9.28 12.58
N LYS A 431 -9.03 -10.20 12.85
CA LYS A 431 -9.57 -10.43 14.20
C LYS A 431 -8.64 -11.26 15.09
N ILE A 432 -7.54 -11.80 14.54
CA ILE A 432 -6.70 -12.77 15.24
C ILE A 432 -5.24 -12.31 15.30
N SER A 433 -4.69 -12.31 16.51
CA SER A 433 -3.27 -12.01 16.74
C SER A 433 -2.41 -13.27 16.78
N HIS A 434 -1.09 -13.09 16.65
CA HIS A 434 -0.11 -14.15 16.85
C HIS A 434 -0.28 -14.87 18.21
N HIS A 435 -0.54 -14.10 19.27
CA HIS A 435 -0.74 -14.66 20.61
C HIS A 435 -2.02 -15.50 20.69
N ASP A 436 -3.12 -15.03 20.11
CA ASP A 436 -4.38 -15.77 20.07
C ASP A 436 -4.21 -17.13 19.39
N ILE A 437 -3.49 -17.17 18.26
CA ILE A 437 -3.19 -18.41 17.53
C ILE A 437 -2.48 -19.41 18.43
N GLN A 438 -1.44 -18.97 19.14
CA GLN A 438 -0.71 -19.85 20.07
C GLN A 438 -1.60 -20.37 21.20
N VAL A 439 -2.46 -19.51 21.77
CA VAL A 439 -3.40 -19.90 22.82
C VAL A 439 -4.39 -20.93 22.33
N TYR A 440 -4.98 -20.76 21.14
CA TYR A 440 -5.92 -21.73 20.57
C TYR A 440 -5.25 -23.07 20.28
N LEU A 441 -4.04 -23.05 19.69
CA LEU A 441 -3.29 -24.27 19.39
C LEU A 441 -2.89 -25.03 20.66
N ALA A 442 -2.52 -24.33 21.73
CA ALA A 442 -2.22 -24.94 23.03
C ALA A 442 -3.42 -25.69 23.63
N HIS A 443 -4.65 -25.31 23.26
CA HIS A 443 -5.89 -25.94 23.71
C HIS A 443 -6.49 -26.92 22.68
N ASN A 444 -5.70 -27.38 21.70
CA ASN A 444 -6.11 -28.30 20.64
C ASN A 444 -7.26 -27.78 19.76
N VAL A 445 -7.38 -26.46 19.61
CA VAL A 445 -8.35 -25.84 18.70
C VAL A 445 -7.65 -25.53 17.38
N SER A 446 -8.12 -26.13 16.28
CA SER A 446 -7.56 -25.87 14.95
C SER A 446 -8.04 -24.51 14.43
N VAL A 447 -7.13 -23.71 13.87
CA VAL A 447 -7.47 -22.37 13.36
C VAL A 447 -7.25 -22.33 11.85
N THR A 448 -8.29 -21.90 11.12
CA THR A 448 -8.24 -21.53 9.71
C THR A 448 -8.34 -20.02 9.60
N VAL A 449 -7.39 -19.39 8.90
CA VAL A 449 -7.39 -17.93 8.71
C VAL A 449 -7.78 -17.57 7.28
N TYR A 450 -8.64 -16.57 7.09
CA TYR A 450 -9.09 -16.12 5.77
C TYR A 450 -9.26 -14.59 5.69
N PRO A 451 -9.36 -14.02 4.48
CA PRO A 451 -8.74 -14.55 3.26
C PRO A 451 -7.24 -14.26 3.24
N VAL A 452 -6.46 -15.18 2.65
CA VAL A 452 -5.01 -15.05 2.51
C VAL A 452 -4.65 -15.27 1.05
N ASN A 453 -4.31 -14.20 0.34
CA ASN A 453 -4.04 -14.22 -1.09
C ASN A 453 -2.59 -13.85 -1.42
N GLU A 454 -1.93 -13.09 -0.53
CA GLU A 454 -0.58 -12.58 -0.74
C GLU A 454 0.51 -13.41 -0.02
N PRO A 455 1.70 -13.62 -0.64
CA PRO A 455 2.80 -14.37 -0.04
C PRO A 455 3.32 -13.81 1.30
N TRP A 456 3.30 -12.49 1.49
CA TRP A 456 3.77 -11.86 2.71
C TRP A 456 2.86 -12.23 3.90
N LEU A 457 1.54 -12.16 3.72
CA LEU A 457 0.56 -12.50 4.75
C LEU A 457 0.61 -14.00 5.07
N TYR A 458 0.71 -14.84 4.04
CA TYR A 458 0.93 -16.28 4.21
C TYR A 458 2.17 -16.59 5.04
N SER A 459 3.27 -15.85 4.81
CA SER A 459 4.51 -16.02 5.55
C SER A 459 4.35 -15.67 7.03
N VAL A 460 3.70 -14.54 7.35
CA VAL A 460 3.43 -14.14 8.74
C VAL A 460 2.60 -15.19 9.49
N LEU A 461 1.56 -15.72 8.82
CA LEU A 461 0.68 -16.74 9.40
C LEU A 461 1.39 -18.10 9.54
N TRP A 462 2.26 -18.46 8.58
CA TRP A 462 3.12 -19.64 8.67
C TRP A 462 4.08 -19.53 9.86
N CYS A 463 4.78 -18.40 10.00
CA CYS A 463 5.64 -18.13 11.15
C CYS A 463 4.83 -18.14 12.47
N SER A 464 3.55 -17.77 12.44
CA SER A 464 2.66 -17.85 13.60
C SER A 464 2.20 -19.26 13.96
N GLY A 465 2.47 -20.26 13.10
CA GLY A 465 2.12 -21.65 13.33
C GLY A 465 0.67 -22.00 12.98
N VAL A 466 0.00 -21.19 12.16
CA VAL A 466 -1.39 -21.44 11.73
C VAL A 466 -1.49 -22.78 10.99
N PRO A 467 -2.44 -23.68 11.35
CA PRO A 467 -2.61 -24.97 10.69
C PRO A 467 -3.10 -24.87 9.24
N SER A 468 -4.02 -23.95 8.95
CA SER A 468 -4.64 -23.81 7.63
C SER A 468 -4.99 -22.37 7.29
N VAL A 469 -4.93 -22.06 5.99
CA VAL A 469 -5.35 -20.76 5.45
C VAL A 469 -6.36 -20.98 4.33
N SER A 470 -7.34 -20.10 4.22
CA SER A 470 -8.25 -20.08 3.09
C SER A 470 -7.89 -18.98 2.10
N SER A 471 -7.76 -19.35 0.83
CA SER A 471 -7.18 -18.50 -0.21
C SER A 471 -7.98 -18.56 -1.49
N ASP A 472 -8.18 -17.39 -2.09
CA ASP A 472 -8.68 -17.22 -3.46
C ASP A 472 -7.57 -17.49 -4.51
N ALA A 473 -6.32 -17.61 -4.04
CA ALA A 473 -5.10 -17.66 -4.83
C ALA A 473 -4.17 -18.87 -4.52
N PRO A 474 -4.68 -20.12 -4.48
CA PRO A 474 -3.85 -21.27 -4.08
C PRO A 474 -2.58 -21.42 -4.92
N GLN A 475 -2.63 -21.07 -6.21
CA GLN A 475 -1.48 -21.08 -7.12
C GLN A 475 -0.36 -20.10 -6.77
N VAL A 476 -0.66 -19.04 -6.02
CA VAL A 476 0.32 -18.06 -5.55
C VAL A 476 0.98 -18.61 -4.29
N LEU A 477 0.17 -19.07 -3.33
CA LEU A 477 0.67 -19.59 -2.05
C LEU A 477 1.47 -20.89 -2.20
N GLN A 478 1.07 -21.78 -3.12
CA GLN A 478 1.81 -23.02 -3.41
C GLN A 478 3.26 -22.76 -3.85
N LYS A 479 3.53 -21.59 -4.46
CA LYS A 479 4.87 -21.20 -4.94
C LYS A 479 5.76 -20.63 -3.84
N VAL A 480 5.31 -20.61 -2.57
CA VAL A 480 6.07 -20.12 -1.43
C VAL A 480 6.74 -21.31 -0.71
N PRO A 481 7.99 -21.67 -1.05
CA PRO A 481 8.66 -22.84 -0.46
C PRO A 481 9.10 -22.64 1.00
N TYR A 482 9.23 -21.39 1.45
CA TYR A 482 9.58 -20.99 2.81
C TYR A 482 9.00 -19.60 3.09
N PRO A 483 8.75 -19.23 4.37
CA PRO A 483 8.26 -17.90 4.70
C PRO A 483 9.21 -16.83 4.15
N VAL A 484 8.65 -15.89 3.40
CA VAL A 484 9.40 -14.76 2.85
C VAL A 484 9.99 -13.99 4.06
N TRP A 485 11.30 -13.75 4.03
CA TRP A 485 12.04 -13.06 5.09
C TRP A 485 12.11 -13.78 6.45
N LEU A 486 12.10 -15.12 6.46
CA LEU A 486 12.50 -15.88 7.65
C LEU A 486 13.96 -15.58 8.02
N MET A 487 14.19 -15.12 9.26
CA MET A 487 15.52 -14.77 9.74
C MET A 487 15.72 -15.16 11.21
N SER A 488 16.87 -15.75 11.54
CA SER A 488 17.23 -16.06 12.94
C SER A 488 17.43 -14.79 13.76
N HIS A 489 17.18 -14.85 15.07
CA HIS A 489 17.42 -13.73 15.99
C HIS A 489 18.86 -13.19 15.92
N SER A 490 19.86 -14.07 15.78
CA SER A 490 21.27 -13.66 15.69
C SER A 490 21.56 -12.84 14.43
N ALA A 491 21.09 -13.31 13.27
CA ALA A 491 21.22 -12.58 12.01
C ALA A 491 20.49 -11.24 12.04
N TYR A 492 19.26 -11.19 12.58
CA TYR A 492 18.52 -9.94 12.72
C TYR A 492 19.26 -8.94 13.62
N ASN A 493 19.67 -9.37 14.81
CA ASN A 493 20.41 -8.53 15.74
C ASN A 493 21.72 -8.02 15.12
N PHE A 494 22.41 -8.86 14.35
CA PHE A 494 23.61 -8.44 13.62
C PHE A 494 23.31 -7.36 12.58
N ILE A 495 22.28 -7.55 11.74
CA ILE A 495 21.89 -6.56 10.72
C ILE A 495 21.49 -5.25 11.38
N TRP A 496 20.66 -5.31 12.42
CA TRP A 496 20.22 -4.13 13.15
C TRP A 496 21.40 -3.37 13.79
N ILE A 497 22.22 -4.04 14.61
CA ILE A 497 23.34 -3.37 15.29
C ILE A 497 24.34 -2.82 14.27
N SER A 498 24.65 -3.59 13.21
CA SER A 498 25.59 -3.13 12.19
C SER A 498 25.04 -1.97 11.36
N SER A 499 23.75 -1.98 10.97
CA SER A 499 23.14 -0.88 10.24
C SER A 499 23.18 0.41 11.04
N ASP A 500 22.86 0.35 12.33
CA ASP A 500 22.81 1.51 13.22
C ASP A 500 24.20 2.09 13.43
N LEU A 501 25.19 1.24 13.69
CA LEU A 501 26.59 1.67 13.85
C LEU A 501 27.14 2.30 12.57
N VAL A 502 26.86 1.71 11.40
CA VAL A 502 27.29 2.26 10.12
C VAL A 502 26.63 3.62 9.87
N SER A 503 25.32 3.74 10.09
CA SER A 503 24.59 5.01 9.93
C SER A 503 25.15 6.10 10.83
N VAL A 504 25.35 5.81 12.12
CA VAL A 504 25.91 6.76 13.09
C VAL A 504 27.33 7.16 12.69
N ALA A 505 28.17 6.22 12.27
CA ALA A 505 29.53 6.50 11.79
C ALA A 505 29.54 7.41 10.56
N VAL A 506 28.67 7.15 9.58
CA VAL A 506 28.53 7.97 8.37
C VAL A 506 28.04 9.38 8.74
N ILE A 507 27.02 9.50 9.59
CA ILE A 507 26.51 10.79 10.06
C ILE A 507 27.63 11.58 10.76
N MET A 508 28.36 10.97 11.70
CA MET A 508 29.49 11.63 12.36
C MET A 508 30.56 12.07 11.36
N GLY A 509 30.89 11.22 10.38
CA GLY A 509 31.82 11.54 9.30
C GLY A 509 31.36 12.74 8.46
N ILE A 510 30.07 12.83 8.14
CA ILE A 510 29.47 13.96 7.41
C ILE A 510 29.57 15.26 8.21
N PHE A 511 29.22 15.23 9.51
CA PHE A 511 29.33 16.41 10.37
C PHE A 511 30.79 16.86 10.54
N PHE A 512 31.73 15.92 10.70
CA PHE A 512 33.15 16.22 10.78
C PHE A 512 33.69 16.82 9.48
N PHE A 513 33.36 16.20 8.34
CA PHE A 513 33.78 16.66 7.02
C PHE A 513 33.27 18.08 6.74
N GLN A 514 32.02 18.38 7.08
CA GLN A 514 31.47 19.73 6.87
C GLN A 514 32.07 20.78 7.80
N LYS A 515 32.32 20.42 9.06
CA LYS A 515 33.08 21.27 9.99
C LYS A 515 34.47 21.57 9.45
N TRP A 516 35.19 20.54 8.98
CA TRP A 516 36.51 20.69 8.37
C TRP A 516 36.47 21.55 7.10
N ARG A 517 35.51 21.33 6.20
CA ARG A 517 35.32 22.11 4.98
C ARG A 517 35.13 23.61 5.27
N ILE A 518 34.33 23.95 6.28
CA ILE A 518 34.10 25.35 6.67
C ILE A 518 35.33 25.95 7.34
N SER A 519 36.00 25.21 8.24
CA SER A 519 37.26 25.65 8.85
C SER A 519 38.40 25.82 7.83
N GLY A 520 38.46 24.97 6.80
CA GLY A 520 39.43 25.07 5.71
C GLY A 520 39.24 26.32 4.83
N MET A 521 37.99 26.76 4.61
CA MET A 521 37.71 28.03 3.94
C MET A 521 38.11 29.25 4.79
N GLN A 522 38.18 29.13 6.12
CA GLN A 522 38.63 30.22 6.98
C GLN A 522 40.15 30.45 6.94
N ASN A 523 40.94 29.43 6.57
CA ASN A 523 42.37 29.59 6.34
C ASN A 523 42.69 30.25 4.98
N TYR A 524 41.70 30.41 4.10
CA TYR A 524 41.78 31.24 2.90
C TYR A 524 41.29 32.66 3.23
N ASN A 525 42.18 33.46 3.81
CA ASN A 525 41.88 34.85 4.15
C ASN A 525 41.75 35.67 2.85
N PRO A 526 40.58 36.25 2.50
CA PRO A 526 40.43 37.04 1.28
C PRO A 526 41.33 38.27 1.27
N GLU A 527 41.74 38.76 2.44
CA GLU A 527 42.72 39.83 2.59
C GLU A 527 44.12 39.43 2.10
N GLN A 528 44.54 38.17 2.24
CA GLN A 528 45.82 37.69 1.72
C GLN A 528 45.83 37.58 0.18
N ILE A 529 44.69 37.29 -0.44
CA ILE A 529 44.55 37.29 -1.91
C ILE A 529 44.53 38.73 -2.43
N MET A 530 43.84 39.65 -1.74
CA MET A 530 43.83 41.06 -2.14
C MET A 530 45.22 41.71 -1.96
N LEU A 531 45.93 41.41 -0.87
CA LEU A 531 47.31 41.87 -0.65
C LEU A 531 48.30 41.25 -1.64
N SER A 532 48.20 39.97 -1.95
CA SER A 532 49.08 39.33 -2.95
C SER A 532 48.78 39.72 -4.40
N ALA A 533 47.52 40.08 -4.71
CA ALA A 533 47.13 40.62 -6.02
C ALA A 533 47.52 42.10 -6.19
N VAL A 534 47.51 42.90 -5.11
CA VAL A 534 47.94 44.31 -5.13
C VAL A 534 49.47 44.44 -5.19
N VAL A 535 50.23 43.51 -4.59
CA VAL A 535 51.70 43.52 -4.61
C VAL A 535 52.29 43.08 -5.98
N ARG A 536 51.49 42.49 -6.88
CA ARG A 536 51.92 42.05 -8.23
C ARG A 536 51.50 43.00 -9.37
N ARG A 537 51.47 44.31 -9.17
CA ARG A 537 51.41 45.27 -10.28
C ARG A 537 52.67 46.13 -10.32
N PRO A 538 53.46 46.11 -11.41
CA PRO A 538 54.58 47.03 -11.57
C PRO A 538 54.04 48.46 -11.65
N SER A 539 54.76 49.40 -11.02
CA SER A 539 54.37 50.78 -10.70
C SER A 539 54.15 51.72 -11.90
N ARG A 540 53.89 51.21 -13.10
CA ARG A 540 53.85 52.01 -14.34
C ARG A 540 52.46 52.51 -14.73
N ASP A 541 51.38 51.88 -14.25
CA ASP A 541 50.00 52.22 -14.64
C ASP A 541 49.28 53.22 -13.73
N VAL A 542 49.87 53.62 -12.60
CA VAL A 542 49.21 54.54 -11.64
C VAL A 542 49.30 56.01 -12.10
N ASN A 543 50.27 56.36 -12.96
CA ASN A 543 50.40 57.72 -13.47
C ASN A 543 49.47 58.04 -14.66
N ILE A 544 48.96 57.04 -15.38
CA ILE A 544 48.10 57.25 -16.56
C ILE A 544 46.65 57.60 -16.16
N MET A 545 46.21 57.22 -14.96
CA MET A 545 44.86 57.54 -14.47
C MET A 545 44.72 58.94 -13.88
N LYS A 546 45.81 59.59 -13.44
CA LYS A 546 45.74 60.98 -12.94
C LYS A 546 45.63 62.02 -14.06
N GLU A 547 46.22 61.78 -15.22
CA GLU A 547 46.15 62.74 -16.34
C GLU A 547 44.78 62.78 -17.03
N LYS A 548 44.02 61.68 -17.03
CA LYS A 548 42.69 61.64 -17.69
C LYS A 548 41.55 62.29 -16.90
N LEU A 549 41.74 62.62 -15.62
CA LEU A 549 40.71 63.26 -14.79
C LEU A 549 40.80 64.79 -14.77
N ILE A 550 41.87 65.38 -15.29
CA ILE A 550 42.06 66.85 -15.31
C ILE A 550 41.47 67.50 -16.59
N PHE A 551 41.27 66.73 -17.67
CA PHE A 551 40.81 67.26 -18.97
C PHE A 551 39.30 67.23 -19.24
N SER A 552 38.46 66.79 -18.28
CA SER A 552 37.00 66.68 -18.47
C SER A 552 36.18 67.78 -17.76
N GLY A 553 36.83 68.76 -17.12
CA GLY A 553 36.17 69.70 -16.20
C GLY A 553 36.01 71.15 -16.67
N ALA A 554 36.42 71.52 -17.89
CA ALA A 554 36.35 72.91 -18.34
C ALA A 554 36.19 73.01 -19.86
N ALA A 555 34.95 73.01 -20.36
CA ALA A 555 34.64 73.59 -21.67
C ALA A 555 33.12 73.76 -21.88
N PHE A 556 32.72 75.03 -22.01
CA PHE A 556 31.56 75.55 -22.75
C PHE A 556 30.16 75.50 -22.14
N SER A 557 29.85 76.55 -21.37
CA SER A 557 28.73 77.44 -21.65
C SER A 557 29.09 78.37 -22.82
N ASP A 558 28.28 78.44 -23.87
CA ASP A 558 27.70 79.69 -24.40
C ASP A 558 27.04 79.50 -25.79
N SER A 559 25.75 79.82 -25.80
CA SER A 559 24.98 80.58 -26.78
C SER A 559 25.07 80.31 -28.31
N SER A 560 23.85 80.18 -28.86
CA SER A 560 23.31 80.97 -30.00
C SER A 560 23.30 80.40 -31.43
N HIS A 561 22.05 80.24 -31.89
CA HIS A 561 21.49 80.64 -33.20
C HIS A 561 21.85 79.93 -34.53
N CYS A 562 20.82 79.20 -35.00
CA CYS A 562 20.00 79.51 -36.20
C CYS A 562 20.31 78.89 -37.58
N PHE A 563 19.19 78.57 -38.25
CA PHE A 563 18.91 78.35 -39.69
C PHE A 563 18.93 76.93 -40.31
N GLN A 564 17.73 76.32 -40.30
CA GLN A 564 16.83 76.11 -41.44
C GLN A 564 17.26 75.32 -42.71
N ILE A 565 16.41 74.33 -43.04
CA ILE A 565 15.60 74.17 -44.27
C ILE A 565 15.84 72.91 -45.16
N HIS A 566 14.71 72.18 -45.32
CA HIS A 566 14.18 71.27 -46.37
C HIS A 566 15.01 70.06 -46.86
N ASN A 567 14.42 68.87 -47.03
CA ASN A 567 13.03 68.51 -47.36
C ASN A 567 12.49 67.35 -46.54
#